data_AF-A0A7X6PCT8-F1
#
_entry.id   AF-A0A7X6PCT8-F1
#
_cell.length_a   1.000
_cell.length_b   1.000
_cell.length_c   1.000
_cell.angle_alpha   90.00
_cell.angle_beta   90.00
_cell.angle_gamma   90.00
#
_symmetry.space_group_name_H-M   'P 1'
#
loop_
_entity.id
_entity.type
_entity.pdbx_description
1 polymer ?
#
loop_
_entity_poly.entity_id
_entity_poly.type
_entity_poly.pdbx_seq_one_letter_code
_entity_poly.pdbx_strand_id
1 'polypeptide(L)' 'MPKITRKDSLIYHCRGRHGKVEVIPTKPYCTQFDLSLAYTPGVAWPCLE' A
#
# COMPACT_ATOMS: atom_id res chain seq x y z
N MET A 1 -20.53 -5.97 25.66
CA MET A 1 -19.77 -6.07 24.40
C MET A 1 -20.20 -7.34 23.68
N PRO A 2 -20.32 -7.35 22.34
CA PRO A 2 -20.60 -8.57 21.59
C PRO A 2 -19.46 -9.59 21.77
N LYS A 3 -19.80 -10.89 21.78
CA LYS A 3 -18.83 -11.99 21.91
C LYS A 3 -18.10 -12.20 20.58
N ILE A 4 -16.78 -12.12 20.59
CA ILE A 4 -15.95 -12.41 19.40
C ILE A 4 -16.04 -13.92 19.10
N THR A 5 -16.41 -14.29 17.87
CA THR A 5 -16.42 -15.69 17.43
C THR A 5 -15.29 -15.98 16.46
N ARG A 6 -14.84 -17.25 16.43
CA ARG A 6 -13.84 -17.72 15.46
C ARG A 6 -14.27 -17.44 14.01
N LYS A 7 -15.56 -17.62 13.71
CA LYS A 7 -16.11 -17.40 12.37
C LYS A 7 -15.99 -15.94 11.96
N ASP A 8 -16.27 -15.01 12.87
CA ASP A 8 -16.18 -13.58 12.60
C ASP A 8 -14.72 -13.14 12.39
N SER A 9 -13.78 -13.64 13.19
CA SER A 9 -12.35 -13.36 12.99
C SER A 9 -11.84 -13.89 11.64
N LEU A 10 -12.26 -15.10 11.25
CA LEU A 10 -11.90 -15.67 9.94
C LEU A 10 -12.50 -14.85 8.79
N ILE A 11 -13.78 -14.49 8.88
CA ILE A 11 -14.44 -13.64 7.89
C ILE A 11 -13.73 -12.29 7.78
N TYR A 12 -13.42 -11.66 8.91
CA TYR A 12 -12.75 -10.36 8.97
C TYR A 12 -11.37 -10.37 8.31
N HIS A 13 -10.59 -11.44 8.46
CA HIS A 13 -9.24 -11.52 7.88
C HIS A 13 -9.17 -12.07 6.46
N CYS A 14 -10.19 -12.82 6.02
CA CYS A 14 -10.14 -13.54 4.74
C CYS A 14 -11.05 -12.95 3.66
N ARG A 15 -12.10 -12.19 4.00
CA ARG A 15 -13.00 -11.61 2.99
C ARG A 15 -12.44 -10.30 2.42
N GLY A 16 -12.72 -10.03 1.15
CA GLY A 16 -12.27 -8.83 0.45
C GLY A 16 -10.76 -8.90 0.19
N ARG A 17 -10.03 -7.88 0.66
CA ARG A 17 -8.56 -7.91 0.66
C ARG A 17 -8.09 -8.63 1.93
N HIS A 18 -7.43 -9.77 1.76
CA HIS A 18 -6.92 -10.54 2.88
C HIS A 18 -5.91 -9.76 3.73
N GLY A 19 -5.82 -10.12 5.00
CA GLY A 19 -4.86 -9.50 5.93
C GLY A 19 -5.41 -8.24 6.59
N LYS A 20 -4.50 -7.38 7.05
CA LYS A 20 -4.82 -6.19 7.85
C LYS A 20 -4.10 -4.92 7.40
N VAL A 21 -3.05 -5.06 6.60
CA VAL A 21 -2.10 -3.99 6.32
C VAL A 21 -2.03 -3.77 4.82
N GLU A 22 -1.96 -2.49 4.44
CA GLU A 22 -1.65 -2.06 3.09
C GLU A 22 -0.64 -0.91 3.11
N VAL A 23 0.12 -0.78 2.02
CA VAL A 23 1.03 0.34 1.78
C VAL A 23 0.59 1.02 0.50
N ILE A 24 0.34 2.32 0.58
CA ILE A 24 -0.14 3.14 -0.54
C ILE A 24 0.90 4.22 -0.83
N PRO A 25 1.33 4.40 -2.10
CA PRO A 25 2.22 5.49 -2.47
C PRO A 25 1.63 6.86 -2.14
N THR A 26 2.44 7.78 -1.62
CA THR A 26 2.01 9.15 -1.26
C THR A 26 2.16 10.17 -2.40
N LYS A 27 2.71 9.75 -3.55
CA LYS A 27 2.97 10.59 -4.72
C LYS A 27 2.28 9.99 -5.96
N PRO A 28 1.93 10.80 -6.98
CA PRO A 28 1.40 10.29 -8.25
C PRO A 28 2.32 9.23 -8.87
N TYR A 29 1.74 8.26 -9.57
CA TYR A 29 2.45 7.15 -10.20
C TYR A 29 1.77 6.64 -11.49
N CYS A 30 0.91 7.46 -12.11
CA CYS A 30 0.02 7.00 -13.18
C CYS A 30 0.56 7.30 -14.60
N THR A 31 1.54 8.19 -14.72
CA THR A 31 2.12 8.59 -16.01
C THR A 31 3.58 8.19 -16.12
N GLN A 32 4.10 8.15 -17.36
CA GLN A 32 5.54 7.94 -17.60
C GLN A 32 6.39 9.00 -16.87
N PHE A 33 5.91 10.24 -16.82
CA PHE A 33 6.57 11.33 -16.12
C PHE A 33 6.61 11.06 -14.60
N ASP A 34 5.49 10.66 -14.00
CA ASP A 34 5.42 10.32 -12.57
C ASP A 34 6.40 9.19 -12.20
N LEU A 35 6.43 8.13 -13.02
CA LEU A 35 7.33 7.00 -12.81
C LEU A 35 8.81 7.42 -12.95
N SER A 36 9.11 8.32 -13.89
CA SER A 36 10.48 8.83 -14.07
C SER A 36 10.95 9.68 -12.89
N LEU A 37 10.03 10.30 -12.14
CA LEU A 37 10.34 11.02 -10.90
C LEU A 37 10.47 10.07 -9.70
N ALA A 38 9.55 9.10 -9.59
CA ALA A 38 9.51 8.16 -8.46
C ALA A 38 10.65 7.12 -8.50
N TYR A 39 11.14 6.79 -9.68
CA TYR A 39 12.24 5.84 -9.92
C TYR A 39 13.36 6.51 -10.74
N THR A 40 14.16 5.71 -11.43
CA THR A 40 15.21 6.19 -12.33
C THR A 40 14.57 6.96 -13.51
N PRO A 41 15.09 8.16 -13.87
CA PRO A 41 16.28 8.80 -13.32
C PRO A 41 16.04 9.72 -12.11
N GLY A 42 14.81 10.14 -11.81
CA GLY A 42 14.50 11.19 -10.84
C GLY A 42 14.91 10.89 -9.39
N VAL A 43 14.82 9.62 -8.96
CA VAL A 43 15.21 9.19 -7.60
C VAL A 43 16.71 9.41 -7.31
N ALA A 44 17.55 9.62 -8.32
CA ALA A 44 18.98 9.85 -8.11
C ALA A 44 19.27 11.15 -7.33
N TRP A 45 18.47 12.20 -7.53
CA TRP A 45 18.69 13.49 -6.89
C TRP A 45 18.59 13.46 -5.36
N PRO A 46 17.51 12.95 -4.73
CA PRO A 46 17.45 12.83 -3.27
C PRO A 46 18.46 11.85 -2.68
N CYS A 47 19.14 11.01 -3.49
CA CYS A 47 20.24 10.17 -3.01
C CYS A 47 21.60 10.89 -2.99
N LEU A 48 21.73 12.02 -3.71
CA LEU A 48 22.97 12.80 -3.79
C LEU A 48 22.98 14.03 -2.87
N GLU A 49 21.82 14.45 -2.36
CA GLU A 49 21.67 15.45 -1.29
C GLU A 49 22.07 14.89 0.08
#